data_AF-A0A1I5MYK8-F1
#
_entry.id   AF-A0A1I5MYK8-F1
#
_cell.length_a   1.000
_cell.length_b   1.000
_cell.length_c   1.000
_cell.angle_alpha   90.00
_cell.angle_beta   90.00
_cell.angle_gamma   90.00
#
_symmetry.space_group_name_H-M   'P 1'
#
loop_
_entity.id
_entity.type
_entity.pdbx_description
1 polymer ?
#
loop_
_entity_poly.entity_id
_entity_poly.type
_entity_poly.pdbx_seq_one_letter_code
_entity_poly.pdbx_strand_id
1 'polypeptide(L)'
;MNTMSPIHAAREYVLEAVQRPALASALPESTKAKVRNSNTWLKQFKRVGDLYAYLQRFSTDKQDGIYLEMHALGLQTFEDIVKPFGERFGDWVGDRMRASDFVIGETYSAYDILIFSANYDTRAGGMFVIESGGQPTAVVIKATLSGGRYANEWLDQGRRLKYFLKSKKLKDGRVEFGEKYKPNAAILKIPNLPVLAFVRQKAQGEFIYAGAFSKHDIRREADGSKWFDLMLASSDEVVADAGYVQQQLQDHVALALTQSQQQRLERLAKAPKKPKIIRTVATAFVRNPDVIAEVLLRAKGKCEGCDQNAPFVSKATGNPYLEVHHRKPLAQGGYDTVANALALCPNCHRQNHFG
;
A
#
# COMPACT_ATOMS: atom_id res chain seq x y z
N MET A 1 -10.32 11.80 28.07
CA MET A 1 -9.56 10.54 28.18
C MET A 1 -9.05 10.20 26.79
N ASN A 2 -7.74 10.12 26.60
CA ASN A 2 -7.12 9.84 25.29
C ASN A 2 -7.45 8.39 24.93
N THR A 3 -8.45 8.15 24.08
CA THR A 3 -8.75 6.81 23.58
C THR A 3 -7.59 6.36 22.70
N MET A 4 -6.73 5.48 23.24
CA MET A 4 -5.68 4.84 22.45
C MET A 4 -6.29 4.18 21.21
N SER A 5 -5.65 4.34 20.04
CA SER A 5 -6.08 3.65 18.83
C SER A 5 -6.02 2.13 19.04
N PRO A 6 -6.87 1.33 18.35
CA PRO A 6 -6.90 -0.13 18.53
C PRO A 6 -5.52 -0.79 18.36
N ILE A 7 -4.72 -0.32 17.40
CA ILE A 7 -3.36 -0.84 17.19
C ILE A 7 -2.39 -0.48 18.32
N HIS A 8 -2.51 0.70 18.94
CA HIS A 8 -1.70 1.04 20.10
C HIS A 8 -2.05 0.13 21.29
N ALA A 9 -3.34 -0.07 21.57
CA ALA A 9 -3.78 -0.98 22.62
C ALA A 9 -3.33 -2.43 22.36
N ALA A 10 -3.39 -2.89 21.11
CA ALA A 10 -2.95 -4.22 20.71
C ALA A 10 -1.44 -4.42 20.89
N ARG A 11 -0.62 -3.46 20.47
CA ARG A 11 0.84 -3.51 20.67
C ARG A 11 1.20 -3.48 22.15
N GLU A 12 0.58 -2.60 22.92
CA GLU A 12 0.82 -2.51 24.36
C GLU A 12 0.46 -3.80 25.09
N TYR A 13 -0.66 -4.44 24.73
CA TYR A 13 -1.02 -5.75 25.29
C TYR A 13 0.08 -6.81 25.07
N VAL A 14 0.64 -6.88 23.87
CA VAL A 14 1.76 -7.82 23.58
C VAL A 14 3.02 -7.44 24.36
N LEU A 15 3.32 -6.14 24.48
CA LEU A 15 4.47 -5.64 25.21
C LEU A 15 4.37 -5.96 26.71
N GLU A 16 3.20 -5.78 27.31
CA GLU A 16 2.95 -6.03 28.74
C GLU A 16 2.89 -7.51 29.06
N ALA A 17 2.20 -8.31 28.25
CA ALA A 17 2.00 -9.72 28.53
C ALA A 17 3.26 -10.57 28.32
N VAL A 18 4.08 -10.23 27.31
CA VAL A 18 5.19 -11.10 26.86
C VAL A 18 6.53 -10.37 26.95
N GLN A 19 6.67 -9.24 26.28
CA GLN A 19 7.99 -8.68 25.99
C GLN A 19 8.67 -8.07 27.22
N ARG A 20 7.97 -7.21 27.97
CA ARG A 20 8.51 -6.55 29.17
C ARG A 20 8.86 -7.57 30.27
N PRO A 21 7.98 -8.55 30.60
CA PRO A 21 8.33 -9.61 31.54
C PRO A 21 9.55 -10.43 31.10
N ALA A 22 9.63 -10.79 29.82
CA ALA A 22 10.77 -11.54 29.29
C ALA A 22 12.10 -10.78 29.40
N LEU A 23 12.10 -9.47 29.13
CA LEU A 23 13.32 -8.65 29.22
C LEU A 23 13.76 -8.41 30.68
N ALA A 24 12.80 -8.31 31.61
CA ALA A 24 13.05 -8.09 33.03
C ALA A 24 13.47 -9.37 33.79
N SER A 25 13.25 -10.55 33.21
CA SER A 25 13.50 -11.84 33.88
C SER A 25 14.98 -12.28 33.85
N ALA A 26 15.25 -13.47 34.40
CA ALA A 26 16.57 -14.11 34.38
C ALA A 26 16.88 -14.90 33.08
N LEU A 27 16.12 -14.68 31.99
CA LEU A 27 16.37 -15.36 30.71
C LEU A 27 17.80 -15.13 30.19
N PRO A 28 18.40 -16.12 29.49
CA PRO A 28 19.69 -15.96 28.83
C PRO A 28 19.70 -14.77 27.86
N GLU A 29 20.84 -14.10 27.73
CA GLU A 29 20.97 -12.94 26.85
C GLU A 29 20.70 -13.29 25.37
N SER A 30 21.00 -14.52 24.94
CA SER A 30 20.65 -15.04 23.62
C SER A 30 19.13 -14.98 23.35
N THR A 31 18.32 -15.28 24.37
CA THR A 31 16.86 -15.26 24.29
C THR A 31 16.34 -13.83 24.41
N LYS A 32 16.88 -13.02 25.33
CA LYS A 32 16.57 -11.58 25.41
C LYS A 32 16.89 -10.83 24.12
N ALA A 33 17.96 -11.20 23.40
CA ALA A 33 18.29 -10.62 22.10
C ALA A 33 17.20 -10.91 21.05
N LYS A 34 16.63 -12.12 21.04
CA LYS A 34 15.51 -12.47 20.14
C LYS A 34 14.23 -11.72 20.49
N VAL A 35 13.93 -11.57 21.78
CA VAL A 35 12.83 -10.76 22.33
C VAL A 35 12.98 -9.28 21.92
N ARG A 36 14.19 -8.70 22.02
CA ARG A 36 14.47 -7.35 21.51
C ARG A 36 14.29 -7.24 20.00
N ASN A 37 14.68 -8.26 19.24
CA ASN A 37 14.49 -8.28 17.80
C ASN A 37 12.99 -8.29 17.40
N SER A 38 12.14 -9.04 18.10
CA SER A 38 10.69 -9.03 17.84
C SER A 38 10.04 -7.70 18.23
N ASN A 39 10.53 -6.99 19.26
CA ASN A 39 10.10 -5.63 19.57
C ASN A 39 10.28 -4.64 18.40
N THR A 40 11.32 -4.82 17.58
CA THR A 40 11.52 -4.00 16.39
C THR A 40 10.34 -4.15 15.42
N TRP A 41 9.81 -5.36 15.24
CA TRP A 41 8.64 -5.62 14.39
C TRP A 41 7.34 -5.11 15.02
N LEU A 42 7.14 -5.32 16.32
CA LEU A 42 5.93 -4.88 17.03
C LEU A 42 5.64 -3.38 16.81
N LYS A 43 6.69 -2.56 16.78
CA LYS A 43 6.60 -1.11 16.53
C LYS A 43 6.18 -0.73 15.11
N GLN A 44 6.23 -1.66 14.15
CA GLN A 44 5.98 -1.40 12.73
C GLN A 44 4.55 -1.74 12.30
N PHE A 45 3.82 -2.61 13.02
CA PHE A 45 2.47 -3.03 12.62
C PHE A 45 1.44 -1.91 12.69
N LYS A 46 0.92 -1.42 11.56
CA LYS A 46 -0.05 -0.32 11.54
C LYS A 46 -1.50 -0.79 11.75
N ARG A 47 -1.77 -2.08 11.64
CA ARG A 47 -3.11 -2.69 11.76
C ARG A 47 -3.11 -3.89 12.69
N VAL A 48 -4.23 -4.10 13.38
CA VAL A 48 -4.36 -5.15 14.42
C VAL A 48 -4.32 -6.55 13.80
N GLY A 49 -4.97 -6.75 12.66
CA GLY A 49 -4.97 -8.04 11.97
C GLY A 49 -3.59 -8.44 11.46
N ASP A 50 -2.74 -7.50 11.05
CA ASP A 50 -1.37 -7.81 10.65
C ASP A 50 -0.51 -8.24 11.85
N LEU A 51 -0.68 -7.58 13.00
CA LEU A 51 -0.07 -8.00 14.25
C LEU A 51 -0.57 -9.39 14.69
N TYR A 52 -1.87 -9.63 14.58
CA TYR A 52 -2.45 -10.93 14.91
C TYR A 52 -1.89 -12.05 14.02
N ALA A 53 -1.82 -11.82 12.70
CA ALA A 53 -1.21 -12.75 11.75
C ALA A 53 0.27 -13.01 12.04
N TYR A 54 1.01 -12.02 12.56
CA TYR A 54 2.37 -12.21 13.02
C TYR A 54 2.46 -13.14 14.24
N LEU A 55 1.60 -12.94 15.25
CA LEU A 55 1.57 -13.76 16.47
C LEU A 55 1.18 -15.21 16.18
N GLN A 56 0.23 -15.45 15.28
CA GLN A 56 -0.21 -16.80 14.89
C GLN A 56 0.90 -17.68 14.30
N ARG A 57 1.98 -17.09 13.79
CA ARG A 57 3.13 -17.85 13.23
C ARG A 57 3.90 -18.65 14.26
N PHE A 58 3.74 -18.34 15.54
CA PHE A 58 4.42 -19.00 16.63
C PHE A 58 3.60 -20.18 17.19
N SER A 59 2.27 -20.19 16.97
CA SER A 59 1.33 -21.10 17.63
C SER A 59 1.49 -22.59 17.31
N THR A 60 2.40 -22.99 16.43
CA THR A 60 2.49 -24.35 15.87
C THR A 60 3.50 -25.26 16.55
N ASP A 61 4.50 -24.74 17.26
CA ASP A 61 5.58 -25.57 17.82
C ASP A 61 5.94 -25.18 19.26
N LYS A 62 5.21 -25.75 20.22
CA LYS A 62 5.46 -25.56 21.67
C LYS A 62 6.69 -26.30 22.18
N GLN A 63 7.49 -26.91 21.31
CA GLN A 63 8.77 -27.52 21.64
C GLN A 63 9.96 -26.61 21.28
N ASP A 64 9.71 -25.39 20.77
CA ASP A 64 10.76 -24.41 20.55
C ASP A 64 11.49 -24.07 21.86
N GLY A 65 12.82 -23.97 21.78
CA GLY A 65 13.65 -23.73 22.97
C GLY A 65 13.30 -22.43 23.70
N ILE A 66 12.90 -21.37 22.99
CA ILE A 66 12.50 -20.10 23.61
C ILE A 66 11.20 -20.30 24.39
N TYR A 67 10.25 -21.04 23.81
CA TYR A 67 8.98 -21.33 24.48
C TYR A 67 9.22 -22.04 25.80
N LEU A 68 10.01 -23.11 25.78
CA LEU A 68 10.34 -23.89 26.99
C LEU A 68 11.12 -23.07 28.02
N GLU A 69 12.10 -22.27 27.60
CA GLU A 69 12.88 -21.40 28.49
C GLU A 69 12.01 -20.35 29.18
N MET A 70 11.07 -19.73 28.46
CA MET A 70 10.16 -18.74 29.00
C MET A 70 9.16 -19.37 29.98
N HIS A 71 8.58 -20.52 29.62
CA HIS A 71 7.65 -21.26 30.48
C HIS A 71 8.31 -21.78 31.76
N ALA A 72 9.58 -22.18 31.72
CA ALA A 72 10.34 -22.60 32.90
C ALA A 72 10.45 -21.49 33.98
N LEU A 73 10.27 -20.22 33.58
CA LEU A 73 10.24 -19.05 34.47
C LEU A 73 8.81 -18.52 34.72
N GLY A 74 7.78 -19.24 34.28
CA GLY A 74 6.38 -18.81 34.42
C GLY A 74 5.99 -17.61 33.54
N LEU A 75 6.74 -17.35 32.47
CA LEU A 75 6.49 -16.23 31.55
C LEU A 75 5.59 -16.67 30.39
N GLN A 76 4.71 -15.78 29.96
CA GLN A 76 3.89 -16.01 28.76
C GLN A 76 4.70 -15.78 27.49
N THR A 77 4.38 -16.53 26.45
CA THR A 77 4.95 -16.37 25.11
C THR A 77 3.92 -15.83 24.12
N PHE A 78 4.31 -15.61 22.87
CA PHE A 78 3.36 -15.21 21.82
C PHE A 78 2.28 -16.27 21.59
N GLU A 79 2.65 -17.54 21.65
CA GLU A 79 1.78 -18.70 21.52
C GLU A 79 0.64 -18.70 22.52
N ASP A 80 0.92 -18.30 23.77
CA ASP A 80 -0.06 -18.29 24.86
C ASP A 80 -1.08 -17.16 24.71
N ILE A 81 -0.62 -16.00 24.20
CA ILE A 81 -1.47 -14.82 24.10
C ILE A 81 -2.30 -14.79 22.81
N VAL A 82 -2.06 -15.66 21.82
CA VAL A 82 -2.80 -15.63 20.54
C VAL A 82 -4.31 -15.73 20.74
N LYS A 83 -4.78 -16.72 21.51
CA LYS A 83 -6.22 -16.90 21.74
C LYS A 83 -6.83 -15.71 22.51
N PRO A 84 -6.30 -15.31 23.69
CA PRO A 84 -6.79 -14.12 24.39
C PRO A 84 -6.70 -12.81 23.59
N PHE A 85 -5.67 -12.67 22.75
CA PHE A 85 -5.54 -11.53 21.84
C PHE A 85 -6.70 -11.50 20.84
N GLY A 86 -7.00 -12.64 20.22
CA GLY A 86 -8.10 -12.77 19.27
C GLY A 86 -9.47 -12.49 19.91
N GLU A 87 -9.68 -12.93 21.15
CA GLU A 87 -10.90 -12.64 21.92
C GLU A 87 -11.00 -11.14 22.26
N ARG A 88 -9.89 -10.51 22.69
CA ARG A 88 -9.86 -9.11 23.10
C ARG A 88 -9.97 -8.12 21.95
N PHE A 89 -9.38 -8.45 20.80
CA PHE A 89 -9.30 -7.56 19.64
C PHE A 89 -10.07 -8.10 18.42
N GLY A 90 -11.05 -8.98 18.66
CA GLY A 90 -11.79 -9.72 17.63
C GLY A 90 -12.36 -8.86 16.51
N ASP A 91 -12.84 -7.65 16.82
CA ASP A 91 -13.40 -6.74 15.82
C ASP A 91 -12.37 -6.25 14.78
N TRP A 92 -11.08 -6.32 15.11
CA TRP A 92 -9.99 -5.82 14.27
C TRP A 92 -9.03 -6.90 13.75
N VAL A 93 -9.22 -8.18 14.11
CA VAL A 93 -8.31 -9.25 13.62
C VAL A 93 -8.39 -9.45 12.10
N GLY A 94 -9.47 -9.01 11.46
CA GLY A 94 -9.62 -8.96 10.00
C GLY A 94 -9.03 -7.72 9.33
N ASP A 95 -8.64 -6.70 10.10
CA ASP A 95 -8.03 -5.47 9.58
C ASP A 95 -6.55 -5.72 9.24
N ARG A 96 -6.31 -6.10 7.99
CA ARG A 96 -4.99 -6.41 7.44
C ARG A 96 -4.68 -5.50 6.27
N MET A 97 -3.38 -5.25 6.04
CA MET A 97 -2.94 -4.53 4.85
C MET A 97 -3.28 -5.31 3.59
N ARG A 98 -3.78 -4.60 2.59
CA ARG A 98 -4.24 -5.08 1.28
C ARG A 98 -3.42 -4.40 0.19
N ALA A 99 -3.36 -5.02 -0.99
CA ALA A 99 -2.70 -4.40 -2.14
C ALA A 99 -3.28 -3.02 -2.48
N SER A 100 -4.59 -2.83 -2.26
CA SER A 100 -5.31 -1.57 -2.48
C SER A 100 -4.91 -0.44 -1.53
N ASP A 101 -4.18 -0.73 -0.45
CA ASP A 101 -3.69 0.29 0.48
C ASP A 101 -2.41 0.97 -0.03
N PHE A 102 -1.78 0.42 -1.07
CA PHE A 102 -0.64 1.03 -1.72
C PHE A 102 -1.08 1.98 -2.83
N VAL A 103 -0.59 3.22 -2.76
CA VAL A 103 -0.88 4.28 -3.71
C VAL A 103 0.35 4.52 -4.57
N ILE A 104 0.15 4.56 -5.89
CA ILE A 104 1.25 4.74 -6.83
C ILE A 104 1.89 6.12 -6.61
N GLY A 105 3.22 6.14 -6.48
CA GLY A 105 3.99 7.35 -6.20
C GLY A 105 4.28 7.59 -4.72
N GLU A 106 3.54 6.96 -3.81
CA GLU A 106 3.76 7.09 -2.37
C GLU A 106 4.93 6.24 -1.88
N THR A 107 5.53 6.66 -0.76
CA THR A 107 6.66 5.97 -0.15
C THR A 107 6.24 5.00 0.96
N TYR A 108 6.98 3.91 1.05
CA TYR A 108 6.76 2.82 1.99
C TYR A 108 8.09 2.30 2.52
N SER A 109 8.11 1.99 3.82
CA SER A 109 9.29 1.40 4.44
C SER A 109 9.46 -0.06 3.99
N ALA A 110 10.68 -0.60 4.16
CA ALA A 110 10.88 -2.04 3.97
C ALA A 110 9.97 -2.88 4.90
N TYR A 111 9.63 -2.38 6.08
CA TYR A 111 8.74 -3.06 7.03
C TYR A 111 7.30 -3.13 6.52
N ASP A 112 6.78 -2.05 5.92
CA ASP A 112 5.43 -2.04 5.33
C ASP A 112 5.28 -3.16 4.28
N ILE A 113 6.25 -3.26 3.38
CA ILE A 113 6.28 -4.25 2.30
C ILE A 113 6.40 -5.67 2.86
N LEU A 114 7.25 -5.85 3.87
CA LEU A 114 7.53 -7.13 4.50
C LEU A 114 6.35 -7.65 5.33
N ILE A 115 5.68 -6.77 6.07
CA ILE A 115 4.45 -7.08 6.83
C ILE A 115 3.34 -7.48 5.86
N PHE A 116 3.10 -6.70 4.81
CA PHE A 116 2.13 -7.03 3.77
C PHE A 116 2.43 -8.40 3.13
N SER A 117 3.71 -8.71 2.92
CA SER A 117 4.14 -9.98 2.35
C SER A 117 4.19 -11.15 3.35
N ALA A 118 3.76 -10.94 4.60
CA ALA A 118 3.90 -11.88 5.70
C ALA A 118 5.33 -12.45 5.85
N ASN A 119 6.35 -11.65 5.51
CA ASN A 119 7.74 -12.01 5.55
C ASN A 119 8.48 -11.15 6.58
N TYR A 120 8.91 -11.74 7.68
CA TYR A 120 9.44 -10.99 8.83
C TYR A 120 10.97 -11.11 8.92
N ASP A 121 11.67 -11.00 7.79
CA ASP A 121 13.14 -10.94 7.72
C ASP A 121 13.59 -9.79 6.80
N THR A 122 14.25 -8.78 7.39
CA THR A 122 14.75 -7.62 6.65
C THR A 122 15.91 -7.96 5.70
N ARG A 123 16.55 -9.12 5.90
CA ARG A 123 17.61 -9.64 5.03
C ARG A 123 17.05 -10.47 3.87
N ALA A 124 15.75 -10.72 3.86
CA ALA A 124 15.13 -11.45 2.76
C ALA A 124 15.31 -10.68 1.44
N GLY A 125 15.54 -11.45 0.38
CA GLY A 125 15.78 -10.92 -0.96
C GLY A 125 14.60 -10.10 -1.51
N GLY A 126 14.71 -9.66 -2.77
CA GLY A 126 13.78 -8.68 -3.33
C GLY A 126 12.41 -9.21 -3.76
N MET A 127 12.08 -10.50 -3.61
CA MET A 127 10.85 -11.09 -4.18
C MET A 127 10.08 -11.96 -3.18
N PHE A 128 8.77 -11.71 -3.06
CA PHE A 128 7.85 -12.41 -2.16
C PHE A 128 6.56 -12.80 -2.88
N VAL A 129 6.09 -14.03 -2.68
CA VAL A 129 4.82 -14.49 -3.26
C VAL A 129 3.71 -14.28 -2.24
N ILE A 130 2.63 -13.64 -2.67
CA ILE A 130 1.40 -13.51 -1.89
C ILE A 130 0.50 -14.68 -2.27
N GLU A 131 -0.02 -15.40 -1.27
CA GLU A 131 -0.84 -16.59 -1.47
C GLU A 131 -2.19 -16.44 -0.78
N SER A 132 -3.23 -16.96 -1.43
CA SER A 132 -4.56 -17.13 -0.86
C SER A 132 -5.03 -18.55 -1.15
N GLY A 133 -5.51 -19.27 -0.15
CA GLY A 133 -5.88 -20.69 -0.30
C GLY A 133 -4.74 -21.59 -0.79
N GLY A 134 -3.48 -21.23 -0.49
CA GLY A 134 -2.29 -21.96 -0.96
C GLY A 134 -1.90 -21.73 -2.42
N GLN A 135 -2.58 -20.82 -3.12
CA GLN A 135 -2.28 -20.46 -4.51
C GLN A 135 -1.67 -19.06 -4.61
N PRO A 136 -0.65 -18.84 -5.46
CA PRO A 136 -0.11 -17.51 -5.72
C PRO A 136 -1.15 -16.57 -6.33
N THR A 137 -1.30 -15.39 -5.74
CA THR A 137 -2.24 -14.34 -6.19
C THR A 137 -1.52 -13.06 -6.64
N ALA A 138 -0.31 -12.81 -6.14
CA ALA A 138 0.57 -11.76 -6.61
C ALA A 138 2.04 -12.07 -6.26
N VAL A 139 2.97 -11.33 -6.86
CA VAL A 139 4.36 -11.28 -6.43
C VAL A 139 4.74 -9.85 -6.09
N VAL A 140 5.27 -9.62 -4.91
CA VAL A 140 5.86 -8.34 -4.50
C VAL A 140 7.33 -8.33 -4.89
N ILE A 141 7.77 -7.25 -5.54
CA ILE A 141 9.18 -6.99 -5.83
C ILE A 141 9.67 -5.70 -5.17
N LYS A 142 10.85 -5.78 -4.55
CA LYS A 142 11.65 -4.64 -4.07
C LYS A 142 12.80 -4.43 -5.04
N ALA A 143 12.71 -3.42 -5.90
CA ALA A 143 13.72 -3.06 -6.88
C ALA A 143 14.59 -1.92 -6.36
N THR A 144 15.90 -2.13 -6.37
CA THR A 144 16.88 -1.05 -6.20
C THR A 144 17.47 -0.77 -7.58
N LEU A 145 17.35 0.48 -8.04
CA LEU A 145 17.68 0.87 -9.42
C LEU A 145 19.16 1.19 -9.63
N SER A 146 19.88 1.55 -8.56
CA SER A 146 21.32 1.82 -8.60
C SER A 146 22.06 1.17 -7.44
N GLY A 147 23.27 0.69 -7.73
CA GLY A 147 24.12 -0.01 -6.76
C GLY A 147 23.77 -1.51 -6.68
N GLY A 148 24.71 -2.33 -7.13
CA GLY A 148 24.60 -3.79 -7.13
C GLY A 148 25.23 -4.40 -8.38
N ARG A 149 25.52 -5.71 -8.33
CA ARG A 149 26.06 -6.47 -9.48
C ARG A 149 25.04 -6.61 -10.62
N TYR A 150 23.75 -6.60 -10.27
CA TYR A 150 22.63 -6.75 -11.19
C TYR A 150 21.70 -5.55 -11.00
N ALA A 151 21.89 -4.52 -11.83
CA ALA A 151 21.13 -3.28 -11.73
C ALA A 151 19.74 -3.46 -12.34
N ASN A 152 18.69 -3.33 -11.52
CA ASN A 152 17.34 -3.18 -12.05
C ASN A 152 17.23 -1.80 -12.69
N GLU A 153 16.49 -1.65 -13.78
CA GLU A 153 16.44 -0.38 -14.51
C GLU A 153 15.07 -0.15 -15.12
N TRP A 154 14.68 1.12 -15.24
CA TRP A 154 13.54 1.50 -16.05
C TRP A 154 13.94 1.42 -17.53
N LEU A 155 13.28 0.54 -18.27
CA LEU A 155 13.36 0.49 -19.74
C LEU A 155 12.47 1.57 -20.37
N ASP A 156 11.37 1.88 -19.69
CA ASP A 156 10.49 3.03 -19.94
C ASP A 156 10.02 3.54 -18.56
N GLN A 157 10.28 4.81 -18.26
CA GLN A 157 10.13 5.37 -16.92
C GLN A 157 8.70 5.18 -16.41
N GLY A 158 8.54 4.42 -15.32
CA GLY A 158 7.24 4.11 -14.70
C GLY A 158 6.34 3.15 -15.48
N ARG A 159 6.78 2.67 -16.66
CA ARG A 159 5.95 1.84 -17.55
C ARG A 159 6.55 0.50 -17.92
N ARG A 160 7.87 0.37 -17.90
CA ARG A 160 8.55 -0.89 -18.23
C ARG A 160 9.81 -1.04 -17.38
N LEU A 161 9.83 -2.07 -16.56
CA LEU A 161 10.87 -2.33 -15.57
C LEU A 161 11.64 -3.60 -15.94
N LYS A 162 12.97 -3.50 -16.03
CA LYS A 162 13.86 -4.65 -16.02
C LYS A 162 14.12 -5.06 -14.58
N TYR A 163 13.76 -6.31 -14.26
CA TYR A 163 13.95 -6.85 -12.92
C TYR A 163 14.58 -8.24 -12.96
N PHE A 164 15.74 -8.41 -12.33
CA PHE A 164 16.44 -9.70 -12.35
C PHE A 164 15.68 -10.80 -11.61
N LEU A 165 15.72 -12.02 -12.15
CA LEU A 165 15.13 -13.19 -11.49
C LEU A 165 15.75 -13.38 -10.10
N LYS A 166 14.98 -13.96 -9.18
CA LYS A 166 15.55 -14.45 -7.93
C LYS A 166 16.70 -15.39 -8.25
N SER A 167 17.85 -15.16 -7.62
CA SER A 167 19.02 -16.00 -7.77
C SER A 167 19.45 -16.58 -6.42
N LYS A 168 20.24 -17.66 -6.47
CA LYS A 168 20.96 -18.19 -5.31
C LYS A 168 22.40 -18.47 -5.70
N LYS A 169 23.31 -18.24 -4.75
CA LYS A 169 24.68 -18.72 -4.86
C LYS A 169 24.69 -20.22 -4.58
N LEU A 170 25.20 -21.01 -5.52
CA LEU A 170 25.39 -22.44 -5.41
C LEU A 170 26.62 -22.76 -4.55
N LYS A 171 26.74 -24.02 -4.10
CA LYS A 171 27.87 -24.47 -3.26
C LYS A 171 29.23 -24.28 -3.94
N ASP A 172 29.27 -24.37 -5.27
CA ASP A 172 30.46 -24.15 -6.10
C ASP A 172 30.77 -22.67 -6.38
N GLY A 173 30.01 -21.76 -5.78
CA GLY A 173 30.20 -20.31 -5.92
C GLY A 173 29.50 -19.67 -7.12
N ARG A 174 28.93 -20.45 -8.05
CA ARG A 174 28.16 -19.91 -9.19
C ARG A 174 26.83 -19.31 -8.73
N VAL A 175 26.30 -18.37 -9.52
CA VAL A 175 24.98 -17.76 -9.26
C VAL A 175 23.97 -18.38 -10.23
N GLU A 176 22.95 -19.04 -9.70
CA GLU A 176 21.86 -19.62 -10.49
C GLU A 176 20.62 -18.70 -10.44
N PHE A 177 20.16 -18.24 -11.62
CA PHE A 177 18.87 -17.57 -11.81
C PHE A 177 17.78 -18.63 -12.09
N GLY A 178 17.45 -19.41 -11.07
CA GLY A 178 16.61 -20.59 -11.20
C GLY A 178 15.14 -20.24 -11.43
N GLU A 179 14.60 -20.57 -12.61
CA GLU A 179 13.17 -20.42 -12.93
C GLU A 179 12.27 -21.24 -11.99
N LYS A 180 12.80 -22.34 -11.43
CA LYS A 180 12.15 -23.20 -10.43
C LYS A 180 11.90 -22.53 -9.07
N TYR A 181 12.56 -21.40 -8.78
CA TYR A 181 12.36 -20.73 -7.49
C TYR A 181 10.96 -20.15 -7.40
N LYS A 182 10.29 -20.37 -6.27
CA LYS A 182 8.88 -20.03 -6.03
C LYS A 182 8.39 -18.71 -6.69
N PRO A 183 9.02 -17.53 -6.45
CA PRO A 183 8.56 -16.29 -7.09
C PRO A 183 8.82 -16.23 -8.60
N ASN A 184 9.93 -16.78 -9.08
CA ASN A 184 10.20 -16.84 -10.52
C ASN A 184 9.19 -17.76 -11.22
N ALA A 185 8.95 -18.94 -10.65
CA ALA A 185 8.00 -19.91 -11.16
C ALA A 185 6.58 -19.34 -11.18
N ALA A 186 6.17 -18.59 -10.16
CA ALA A 186 4.86 -17.94 -10.11
C ALA A 186 4.68 -16.96 -11.27
N ILE A 187 5.62 -16.03 -11.46
CA ILE A 187 5.58 -15.04 -12.55
C ILE A 187 5.65 -15.69 -13.95
N LEU A 188 6.38 -16.81 -14.07
CA LEU A 188 6.55 -17.52 -15.34
C LEU A 188 5.33 -18.35 -15.73
N LYS A 189 4.74 -19.06 -14.77
CA LYS A 189 3.73 -20.09 -15.03
C LYS A 189 2.30 -19.61 -14.93
N ILE A 190 2.04 -18.55 -14.15
CA ILE A 190 0.69 -18.04 -13.94
C ILE A 190 0.47 -16.84 -14.89
N PRO A 191 -0.40 -16.97 -15.90
CA PRO A 191 -0.68 -15.87 -16.82
C PRO A 191 -1.21 -14.65 -16.07
N ASN A 192 -0.72 -13.46 -16.43
CA ASN A 192 -1.16 -12.18 -15.88
C ASN A 192 -1.03 -12.03 -14.36
N LEU A 193 -0.20 -12.84 -13.69
CA LEU A 193 0.02 -12.70 -12.26
C LEU A 193 0.56 -11.29 -11.93
N PRO A 194 -0.14 -10.50 -11.08
CA PRO A 194 0.30 -9.16 -10.75
C PRO A 194 1.64 -9.15 -10.04
N VAL A 195 2.55 -8.29 -10.50
CA VAL A 195 3.85 -8.02 -9.90
C VAL A 195 3.83 -6.63 -9.28
N LEU A 196 3.64 -6.54 -7.96
CA LEU A 196 3.56 -5.28 -7.21
C LEU A 196 4.98 -4.72 -7.01
N ALA A 197 5.30 -3.64 -7.73
CA ALA A 197 6.65 -3.11 -7.80
C ALA A 197 6.88 -1.97 -6.82
N PHE A 198 7.82 -2.17 -5.89
CA PHE A 198 8.32 -1.15 -4.98
C PHE A 198 9.75 -0.81 -5.39
N VAL A 199 9.99 0.43 -5.80
CA VAL A 199 11.26 0.86 -6.39
C VAL A 199 11.96 1.89 -5.51
N ARG A 200 13.29 1.87 -5.50
CA ARG A 200 14.09 2.93 -4.87
C ARG A 200 15.37 3.15 -5.64
N GLN A 201 15.94 4.34 -5.49
CA GLN A 201 17.17 4.68 -6.20
C GLN A 201 18.39 3.93 -5.63
N LYS A 202 18.63 3.99 -4.32
CA LYS A 202 19.82 3.43 -3.67
C LYS A 202 19.47 2.33 -2.66
N ALA A 203 20.47 1.59 -2.18
CA ALA A 203 20.29 0.47 -1.25
C ALA A 203 19.74 0.86 0.14
N GLN A 204 19.70 2.14 0.47
CA GLN A 204 19.14 2.67 1.71
C GLN A 204 17.96 3.58 1.41
N GLY A 205 17.02 3.67 2.36
CA GLY A 205 15.82 4.50 2.24
C GLY A 205 14.55 3.72 1.89
N GLU A 206 13.47 4.49 1.78
CA GLU A 206 12.12 4.02 1.49
C GLU A 206 11.97 3.61 0.02
N PHE A 207 10.91 2.88 -0.27
CA PHE A 207 10.52 2.50 -1.61
C PHE A 207 9.30 3.29 -2.05
N ILE A 208 9.28 3.69 -3.31
CA ILE A 208 8.10 4.21 -3.98
C ILE A 208 7.30 3.04 -4.55
N TYR A 209 6.00 2.97 -4.30
CA TYR A 209 5.15 2.02 -5.00
C TYR A 209 4.95 2.48 -6.45
N ALA A 210 5.46 1.70 -7.42
CA ALA A 210 5.41 2.02 -8.84
C ALA A 210 4.20 1.40 -9.56
N GLY A 211 3.39 0.60 -8.86
CA GLY A 211 2.18 -0.03 -9.41
C GLY A 211 2.32 -1.53 -9.64
N ALA A 212 1.29 -2.10 -10.27
CA ALA A 212 1.22 -3.51 -10.64
C ALA A 212 1.70 -3.72 -12.09
N PHE A 213 2.65 -4.62 -12.25
CA PHE A 213 3.26 -4.98 -13.53
C PHE A 213 2.88 -6.41 -13.91
N SER A 214 2.92 -6.70 -15.21
CA SER A 214 2.81 -8.06 -15.74
C SER A 214 4.08 -8.43 -16.50
N LYS A 215 4.39 -9.74 -16.53
CA LYS A 215 5.53 -10.25 -17.29
C LYS A 215 5.23 -10.14 -18.78
N HIS A 216 5.91 -9.21 -19.46
CA HIS A 216 5.90 -9.13 -20.92
C HIS A 216 6.79 -10.23 -21.51
N ASP A 217 8.05 -10.32 -21.07
CA ASP A 217 9.01 -11.29 -21.60
C ASP A 217 10.05 -11.70 -20.53
N ILE A 218 10.88 -12.68 -20.84
CA ILE A 218 12.09 -13.04 -20.10
C ILE A 218 13.30 -12.90 -21.03
N ARG A 219 14.30 -12.17 -20.57
CA ARG A 219 15.54 -11.93 -21.31
C ARG A 219 16.72 -12.58 -20.61
N ARG A 220 17.77 -12.82 -21.38
CA ARG A 220 19.03 -13.41 -20.91
C ARG A 220 20.19 -12.53 -21.35
N GLU A 221 21.09 -12.27 -20.42
CA GLU A 221 22.36 -11.57 -20.64
C GLU A 221 23.45 -12.55 -21.09
N ALA A 222 24.54 -12.05 -21.69
CA ALA A 222 25.66 -12.87 -22.15
C ALA A 222 26.33 -13.68 -21.02
N ASP A 223 26.28 -13.19 -19.77
CA ASP A 223 26.80 -13.87 -18.59
C ASP A 223 25.87 -14.99 -18.05
N GLY A 224 24.75 -15.23 -18.74
CA GLY A 224 23.75 -16.24 -18.39
C GLY A 224 22.68 -15.75 -17.41
N SER A 225 22.80 -14.53 -16.87
CA SER A 225 21.80 -13.92 -16.00
C SER A 225 20.47 -13.75 -16.71
N LYS A 226 19.37 -13.88 -15.97
CA LYS A 226 18.01 -13.75 -16.50
C LYS A 226 17.26 -12.64 -15.80
N TRP A 227 16.45 -11.91 -16.55
CA TRP A 227 15.60 -10.86 -16.01
C TRP A 227 14.23 -10.84 -16.67
N PHE A 228 13.24 -10.41 -15.90
CA PHE A 228 11.89 -10.14 -16.35
C PHE A 228 11.81 -8.77 -17.00
N ASP A 229 11.29 -8.77 -18.21
CA ASP A 229 10.77 -7.57 -18.87
C ASP A 229 9.35 -7.38 -18.36
N LEU A 230 9.20 -6.51 -17.36
CA LEU A 230 7.93 -6.24 -16.72
C LEU A 230 7.31 -5.00 -17.36
N MET A 231 6.09 -5.11 -17.85
CA MET A 231 5.34 -3.99 -18.37
C MET A 231 4.27 -3.62 -17.35
N LEU A 232 4.07 -2.33 -17.10
CA LEU A 232 2.99 -1.86 -16.25
C LEU A 232 1.70 -2.48 -16.79
N ALA A 233 1.02 -3.26 -15.95
CA ALA A 233 -0.10 -4.07 -16.40
C ALA A 233 -1.19 -3.13 -16.92
N SER A 234 -1.40 -3.14 -18.24
CA SER A 234 -2.41 -2.30 -18.87
C SER A 234 -3.73 -3.06 -19.03
N SER A 235 -4.38 -3.46 -17.95
CA SER A 235 -5.76 -3.99 -18.00
C SER A 235 -6.38 -4.16 -16.60
N ASP A 236 -7.54 -3.52 -16.40
CA ASP A 236 -8.68 -3.81 -15.51
C ASP A 236 -8.49 -4.05 -14.00
N GLU A 237 -7.28 -4.20 -13.48
CA GLU A 237 -7.03 -4.28 -12.03
C GLU A 237 -6.16 -3.11 -11.57
N VAL A 238 -6.86 -2.05 -11.15
CA VAL A 238 -6.46 -1.02 -10.19
C VAL A 238 -5.12 -0.33 -10.47
N VAL A 239 -5.17 0.75 -11.25
CA VAL A 239 -4.06 1.70 -11.39
C VAL A 239 -4.65 3.11 -11.60
N ALA A 240 -4.24 4.03 -10.73
CA ALA A 240 -4.51 5.47 -10.72
C ALA A 240 -5.84 5.97 -10.13
N ASP A 241 -5.70 6.87 -9.15
CA ASP A 241 -6.73 7.80 -8.72
C ASP A 241 -7.18 8.70 -9.88
N ALA A 242 -8.44 9.16 -9.85
CA ALA A 242 -9.00 10.04 -10.88
C ALA A 242 -8.21 11.35 -11.01
N GLY A 243 -7.60 11.84 -9.92
CA GLY A 243 -6.74 13.01 -9.93
C GLY A 243 -5.47 12.83 -10.77
N TYR A 244 -4.85 11.64 -10.72
CA TYR A 244 -3.65 11.35 -11.51
C TYR A 244 -3.94 11.30 -13.01
N VAL A 245 -5.06 10.67 -13.41
CA VAL A 245 -5.51 10.65 -14.82
C VAL A 245 -5.73 12.08 -15.33
N GLN A 246 -6.35 12.92 -14.50
CA GLN A 246 -6.62 14.31 -14.84
C GLN A 246 -5.32 15.12 -15.00
N GLN A 247 -4.34 14.91 -14.11
CA GLN A 247 -3.04 15.57 -14.20
C GLN A 247 -2.26 15.16 -15.45
N GLN A 248 -2.20 13.86 -15.76
CA GLN A 248 -1.54 13.39 -16.99
C GLN A 248 -2.17 13.96 -18.26
N LEU A 249 -3.51 14.09 -18.28
CA LEU A 249 -4.19 14.75 -19.39
C LEU A 249 -3.76 16.21 -19.51
N GLN A 250 -3.68 16.94 -18.39
CA GLN A 250 -3.23 18.34 -18.39
C GLN A 250 -1.79 18.48 -18.89
N ASP A 251 -0.88 17.62 -18.45
CA ASP A 251 0.53 17.66 -18.88
C ASP A 251 0.66 17.38 -20.39
N HIS A 252 -0.08 16.40 -20.91
CA HIS A 252 -0.11 16.10 -22.34
C HIS A 252 -0.76 17.21 -23.16
N VAL A 253 -1.79 17.87 -22.63
CA VAL A 253 -2.40 19.04 -23.27
C VAL A 253 -1.39 20.19 -23.30
N ALA A 254 -0.70 20.48 -22.20
CA ALA A 254 0.33 21.50 -22.14
C ALA A 254 1.45 21.23 -23.16
N LEU A 255 1.94 19.99 -23.24
CA LEU A 255 2.92 19.57 -24.25
C LEU A 255 2.38 19.67 -25.69
N ALA A 256 1.12 19.32 -25.92
CA ALA A 256 0.51 19.41 -27.26
C ALA A 256 0.35 20.87 -27.71
N LEU A 257 0.14 21.80 -26.77
CA LEU A 257 0.04 23.24 -27.03
C LEU A 257 1.38 23.87 -27.42
N THR A 258 2.52 23.31 -26.99
CA THR A 258 3.85 23.81 -27.41
C THR A 258 4.23 23.41 -28.84
N GLN A 259 3.46 22.53 -29.48
CA GLN A 259 3.75 21.98 -30.80
C GLN A 259 2.94 22.67 -31.90
N SER A 260 3.35 22.50 -33.16
CA SER A 260 2.66 23.14 -34.28
C SER A 260 1.29 22.51 -34.54
N GLN A 261 0.38 23.28 -35.14
CA GLN A 261 -0.94 22.79 -35.53
C GLN A 261 -0.84 21.59 -36.48
N GLN A 262 0.08 21.64 -37.44
CA GLN A 262 0.29 20.56 -38.40
C GLN A 262 0.68 19.25 -37.72
N GLN A 263 1.61 19.29 -36.75
CA GLN A 263 2.01 18.13 -35.97
C GLN A 263 0.84 17.53 -35.16
N ARG A 264 -0.05 18.38 -34.61
CA ARG A 264 -1.26 17.90 -33.94
C ARG A 264 -2.22 17.22 -34.91
N LEU A 265 -2.46 17.80 -36.10
CA LEU A 265 -3.37 17.26 -37.11
C LEU A 265 -2.90 15.90 -37.64
N GLU A 266 -1.59 15.72 -37.86
CA GLU A 266 -1.02 14.43 -38.26
C GLU A 266 -1.25 13.35 -37.21
N ARG A 267 -1.11 13.68 -35.92
CA ARG A 267 -1.42 12.74 -34.83
C ARG A 267 -2.91 12.44 -34.74
N LEU A 268 -3.78 13.44 -34.91
CA LEU A 268 -5.24 13.27 -34.91
C LEU A 268 -5.75 12.41 -36.08
N ALA A 269 -5.09 12.48 -37.24
CA ALA A 269 -5.41 11.64 -38.39
C ALA A 269 -5.15 10.15 -38.12
N LYS A 270 -4.12 9.84 -37.31
CA LYS A 270 -3.72 8.48 -36.93
C LYS A 270 -4.37 7.98 -35.63
N ALA A 271 -5.03 8.86 -34.89
CA ALA A 271 -5.61 8.52 -33.59
C ALA A 271 -6.92 7.72 -33.71
N PRO A 272 -7.16 6.73 -32.83
CA PRO A 272 -8.43 6.02 -32.77
C PRO A 272 -9.57 6.99 -32.44
N LYS A 273 -10.70 6.88 -33.17
CA LYS A 273 -11.86 7.77 -33.00
C LYS A 273 -12.65 7.50 -31.72
N LYS A 274 -12.59 6.28 -31.20
CA LYS A 274 -13.20 5.92 -29.91
C LYS A 274 -12.14 6.06 -28.81
N PRO A 275 -12.38 6.86 -27.76
CA PRO A 275 -11.46 6.96 -26.65
C PRO A 275 -11.39 5.62 -25.92
N LYS A 276 -10.22 5.30 -25.37
CA LYS A 276 -10.08 4.16 -24.47
C LYS A 276 -10.86 4.47 -23.20
N ILE A 277 -11.76 3.57 -22.82
CA ILE A 277 -12.46 3.64 -21.54
C ILE A 277 -11.50 3.11 -20.46
N ILE A 278 -11.37 3.85 -19.37
CA ILE A 278 -10.64 3.44 -18.16
C ILE A 278 -11.58 3.50 -16.97
N ARG A 279 -11.39 2.61 -16.00
CA ARG A 279 -12.13 2.62 -14.73
C ARG A 279 -11.17 3.13 -13.64
N THR A 280 -11.55 4.20 -12.97
CA THR A 280 -10.82 4.74 -11.82
C THR A 280 -11.38 4.16 -10.53
N VAL A 281 -10.54 3.98 -9.53
CA VAL A 281 -10.98 3.62 -8.17
C VAL A 281 -10.99 4.92 -7.36
N ALA A 282 -12.18 5.38 -6.97
CA ALA A 282 -12.33 6.51 -6.07
C ALA A 282 -12.71 6.00 -4.68
N THR A 283 -12.00 6.46 -3.66
CA THR A 283 -12.43 6.23 -2.27
C THR A 283 -13.62 7.15 -2.00
N ALA A 284 -14.80 6.57 -1.81
CA ALA A 284 -15.99 7.30 -1.42
C ALA A 284 -16.27 7.09 0.07
N PHE A 285 -16.53 8.19 0.78
CA PHE A 285 -17.01 8.12 2.16
C PHE A 285 -18.54 8.06 2.15
N VAL A 286 -19.12 7.12 2.90
CA VAL A 286 -20.55 7.16 3.23
C VAL A 286 -20.73 8.30 4.23
N ARG A 287 -21.19 9.45 3.73
CA ARG A 287 -21.41 10.65 4.54
C ARG A 287 -22.75 10.56 5.27
N ASN A 288 -22.79 11.11 6.48
CA ASN A 288 -24.01 11.24 7.25
C ASN A 288 -24.95 12.25 6.56
N PRO A 289 -26.14 11.84 6.11
CA PRO A 289 -27.09 12.72 5.43
C PRO A 289 -27.56 13.88 6.31
N ASP A 290 -27.62 13.70 7.64
CA ASP A 290 -28.07 14.75 8.57
C ASP A 290 -27.04 15.88 8.67
N VAL A 291 -25.75 15.55 8.60
CA VAL A 291 -24.67 16.57 8.55
C VAL A 291 -24.81 17.41 7.29
N ILE A 292 -25.09 16.76 6.15
CA ILE A 292 -25.27 17.45 4.87
C ILE A 292 -26.49 18.37 4.93
N ALA A 293 -27.63 17.85 5.40
CA ALA A 293 -28.87 18.60 5.49
C ALA A 293 -28.74 19.80 6.43
N GLU A 294 -28.17 19.62 7.62
CA GLU A 294 -27.99 20.68 8.61
C GLU A 294 -27.06 21.80 8.09
N VAL A 295 -25.96 21.44 7.43
CA VAL A 295 -25.05 22.43 6.84
C VAL A 295 -25.71 23.23 5.72
N LEU A 296 -26.52 22.60 4.88
CA LEU A 296 -27.28 23.28 3.83
C LEU A 296 -28.37 24.21 4.39
N LEU A 297 -29.08 23.77 5.44
CA LEU A 297 -30.08 24.58 6.14
C LEU A 297 -29.44 25.80 6.81
N ARG A 298 -28.32 25.59 7.51
CA ARG A 298 -27.53 26.66 8.14
C ARG A 298 -27.10 27.73 7.13
N ALA A 299 -26.67 27.29 5.94
CA ALA A 299 -26.17 28.17 4.89
C ALA A 299 -27.26 29.05 4.23
N LYS A 300 -28.54 28.66 4.31
CA LYS A 300 -29.69 29.41 3.75
C LYS A 300 -29.47 29.88 2.30
N GLY A 301 -28.84 29.03 1.49
CA GLY A 301 -28.56 29.31 0.09
C GLY A 301 -27.44 30.31 -0.17
N LYS A 302 -26.62 30.66 0.83
CA LYS A 302 -25.40 31.46 0.68
C LYS A 302 -24.16 30.60 0.89
N CYS A 303 -23.13 30.82 0.08
CA CYS A 303 -21.84 30.18 0.20
C CYS A 303 -21.13 30.65 1.47
N GLU A 304 -20.72 29.73 2.34
CA GLU A 304 -19.99 30.05 3.58
C GLU A 304 -18.51 30.39 3.36
N GLY A 305 -18.03 30.37 2.10
CA GLY A 305 -16.66 30.75 1.73
C GLY A 305 -16.53 32.15 1.13
N CYS A 306 -17.57 32.66 0.45
CA CYS A 306 -17.55 33.97 -0.21
C CYS A 306 -18.78 34.85 0.08
N ASP A 307 -19.70 34.36 0.92
CA ASP A 307 -20.95 35.01 1.32
C ASP A 307 -21.92 35.37 0.18
N GLN A 308 -21.63 34.92 -1.04
CA GLN A 308 -22.51 35.11 -2.20
C GLN A 308 -23.63 34.07 -2.22
N ASN A 309 -24.77 34.45 -2.81
CA ASN A 309 -25.86 33.50 -3.08
C ASN A 309 -25.37 32.34 -3.96
N ALA A 310 -25.97 31.16 -3.79
CA ALA A 310 -25.71 30.01 -4.63
C ALA A 310 -25.89 30.39 -6.11
N PRO A 311 -24.94 30.03 -7.00
CA PRO A 311 -24.95 30.49 -8.39
C PRO A 311 -26.04 29.83 -9.24
N PHE A 312 -26.67 28.77 -8.75
CA PHE A 312 -27.77 28.10 -9.44
C PHE A 312 -28.71 27.41 -8.46
N VAL A 313 -29.91 27.09 -8.96
CA VAL A 313 -30.94 26.32 -8.28
C VAL A 313 -30.90 24.89 -8.81
N SER A 314 -30.91 23.91 -7.91
CA SER A 314 -30.98 22.49 -8.23
C SER A 314 -32.29 22.17 -8.94
N LYS A 315 -32.21 21.66 -10.18
CA LYS A 315 -33.41 21.23 -10.92
C LYS A 315 -34.15 20.06 -10.25
N ALA A 316 -33.43 19.23 -9.51
CA ALA A 316 -33.99 18.05 -8.86
C ALA A 316 -34.73 18.40 -7.57
N THR A 317 -34.26 19.40 -6.83
CA THR A 317 -34.77 19.73 -5.48
C THR A 317 -35.42 21.11 -5.38
N GLY A 318 -35.27 21.98 -6.38
CA GLY A 318 -35.76 23.37 -6.35
C GLY A 318 -34.97 24.30 -5.41
N ASN A 319 -33.93 23.79 -4.74
CA ASN A 319 -33.18 24.52 -3.72
C ASN A 319 -31.90 25.16 -4.27
N PRO A 320 -31.40 26.25 -3.65
CA PRO A 320 -30.06 26.80 -3.93
C PRO A 320 -28.99 25.70 -3.88
N TYR A 321 -28.15 25.59 -4.91
CA TYR A 321 -27.14 24.55 -5.00
C TYR A 321 -25.83 24.96 -4.32
N LEU A 322 -25.49 24.23 -3.25
CA LEU A 322 -24.22 24.33 -2.54
C LEU A 322 -23.67 22.92 -2.30
N GLU A 323 -22.36 22.80 -2.27
CA GLU A 323 -21.63 21.56 -2.04
C GLU A 323 -21.08 21.55 -0.61
N VAL A 324 -21.38 20.48 0.14
CA VAL A 324 -20.87 20.32 1.51
C VAL A 324 -19.43 19.80 1.48
N HIS A 325 -18.53 20.61 2.02
CA HIS A 325 -17.09 20.38 2.10
C HIS A 325 -16.62 20.30 3.55
N HIS A 326 -15.73 19.37 3.87
CA HIS A 326 -15.15 19.26 5.21
C HIS A 326 -13.86 20.10 5.32
N ARG A 327 -13.78 20.98 6.34
CA ARG A 327 -12.61 21.82 6.65
C ARG A 327 -11.34 20.98 6.79
N LYS A 328 -11.39 19.92 7.61
CA LYS A 328 -10.42 18.84 7.60
C LYS A 328 -11.00 17.73 6.70
N PRO A 329 -10.41 17.43 5.54
CA PRO A 329 -10.92 16.41 4.64
C PRO A 329 -11.07 15.05 5.33
N LEU A 330 -12.15 14.32 5.02
CA LEU A 330 -12.38 12.96 5.55
C LEU A 330 -11.22 12.01 5.21
N ALA A 331 -10.65 12.14 4.00
CA ALA A 331 -9.47 11.39 3.57
C ALA A 331 -8.21 11.62 4.43
N GLN A 332 -8.15 12.73 5.18
CA GLN A 332 -7.05 13.06 6.10
C GLN A 332 -7.43 12.79 7.56
N GLY A 333 -8.46 11.95 7.80
CA GLY A 333 -8.98 11.65 9.13
C GLY A 333 -9.76 12.81 9.74
N GLY A 334 -10.48 13.58 8.92
CA GLY A 334 -11.50 14.52 9.37
C GLY A 334 -12.74 13.80 9.89
N TYR A 335 -13.41 14.39 10.89
CA TYR A 335 -14.69 13.85 11.38
C TYR A 335 -15.84 14.29 10.48
N ASP A 336 -16.83 13.42 10.29
CA ASP A 336 -18.05 13.75 9.57
C ASP A 336 -19.06 14.42 10.51
N THR A 337 -18.87 15.72 10.76
CA THR A 337 -19.67 16.52 11.69
C THR A 337 -19.97 17.91 11.13
N VAL A 338 -21.07 18.52 11.59
CA VAL A 338 -21.49 19.89 11.20
C VAL A 338 -20.40 20.93 11.50
N ALA A 339 -19.67 20.75 12.61
CA ALA A 339 -18.56 21.63 13.00
C ALA A 339 -17.37 21.53 12.04
N ASN A 340 -17.15 20.37 11.42
CA ASN A 340 -16.10 20.17 10.43
C ASN A 340 -16.57 20.46 9.00
N ALA A 341 -17.81 20.87 8.76
CA ALA A 341 -18.38 21.02 7.43
C ALA A 341 -18.81 22.45 7.09
N LEU A 342 -18.76 22.77 5.79
CA LEU A 342 -19.07 24.05 5.17
C LEU A 342 -19.93 23.84 3.91
N ALA A 343 -20.87 24.73 3.63
CA ALA A 343 -21.62 24.75 2.37
C ALA A 343 -20.99 25.77 1.41
N LEU A 344 -20.44 25.30 0.29
CA LEU A 344 -19.68 26.12 -0.65
C LEU A 344 -20.34 26.17 -2.02
N CYS A 345 -20.23 27.30 -2.72
CA CYS A 345 -20.54 27.33 -4.15
C CYS A 345 -19.45 26.55 -4.92
N PRO A 346 -19.72 26.08 -6.15
CA PRO A 346 -18.76 25.26 -6.89
C PRO A 346 -17.41 25.92 -7.13
N ASN A 347 -17.37 27.25 -7.25
CA ASN A 347 -16.12 27.99 -7.42
C ASN A 347 -15.27 27.94 -6.14
N CYS A 348 -15.85 28.29 -4.98
CA CYS A 348 -15.17 28.20 -3.69
C CYS A 348 -14.84 26.76 -3.31
N HIS A 349 -15.71 25.81 -3.65
CA HIS A 349 -15.47 24.39 -3.44
C HIS A 349 -14.22 23.94 -4.21
N ARG A 350 -14.13 24.28 -5.51
CA ARG A 350 -12.97 23.98 -6.34
C ARG A 350 -11.70 24.67 -5.84
N GLN A 351 -11.79 25.93 -5.43
CA GLN A 351 -10.67 26.69 -4.89
C GLN A 351 -10.10 26.06 -3.61
N ASN A 352 -10.95 25.56 -2.71
CA ASN A 352 -10.49 24.84 -1.51
C ASN A 352 -9.81 23.51 -1.85
N HIS A 353 -10.13 22.88 -2.99
CA HIS A 353 -9.49 21.65 -3.43
C HIS A 353 -8.18 21.87 -4.20
N PHE A 354 -8.07 22.95 -5.00
CA PHE A 354 -7.01 23.08 -6.01
C PHE A 354 -6.25 24.42 -6.00
N GLY A 355 -6.62 25.38 -5.15
CA GLY A 355 -6.09 26.75 -5.18
C GLY A 355 -6.66 27.55 -6.35
#